data_AF-A0A1A9ZWU2-F1
#
_entry.id   AF-A0A1A9ZWU2-F1
#
_cell.length_a   1.000
_cell.length_b   1.000
_cell.length_c   1.000
_cell.angle_alpha   90.00
_cell.angle_beta   90.00
_cell.angle_gamma   90.00
#
_symmetry.space_group_name_H-M   'P 1'
#
loop_
_entity.id
_entity.type
_entity.pdbx_description
1 polymer ?
#
loop_
_entity_poly.entity_id
_entity_poly.type
_entity_poly.pdbx_seq_one_letter_code
_entity_poly.pdbx_strand_id
1 'polypeptide(L)'
;MTAGLPNELFEFLEKIILDSSAFSDRHTAFKANRTRTMDYINHHAPDIANIAISKQLCEKAFAIFKKFDVNTSAIKCLSNKSTFWNGLMNLLSLAMSQPFGRKLAKAQLEKGLVKEAIDLSINVDDLGAYMHVVGVASQADSWDDLLRYLQMARKKARESYIENELIYAYVGIGRLADLEEFLSGPNHADIQKIGERCFDDVRCR
;
A
#
# COMPACT_ATOMS: atom_id res chain seq x y z
N MET A 1 -26.22 32.15 7.04
CA MET A 1 -26.19 32.21 5.57
C MET A 1 -24.80 31.78 5.11
N THR A 2 -24.61 30.48 4.92
CA THR A 2 -23.31 29.83 4.67
C THR A 2 -23.05 29.82 3.17
N ALA A 3 -22.69 30.99 2.63
CA ALA A 3 -22.48 31.20 1.21
C ALA A 3 -21.20 30.51 0.71
N GLY A 4 -21.35 29.60 -0.25
CA GLY A 4 -20.59 29.57 -1.53
C GLY A 4 -19.07 29.44 -1.56
N LEU A 5 -18.35 29.47 -0.44
CA LEU A 5 -16.89 29.59 -0.39
C LEU A 5 -16.07 28.29 -0.17
N PRO A 6 -16.54 27.05 -0.41
CA PRO A 6 -15.65 25.90 -0.37
C PRO A 6 -14.91 25.67 -1.69
N ASN A 7 -15.57 25.85 -2.84
CA ASN A 7 -14.99 25.47 -4.14
C ASN A 7 -13.81 26.36 -4.53
N GLU A 8 -13.90 27.67 -4.29
CA GLU A 8 -12.82 28.62 -4.55
C GLU A 8 -11.59 28.35 -3.67
N LEU A 9 -11.80 28.00 -2.39
CA LEU A 9 -10.74 27.59 -1.47
C LEU A 9 -10.09 26.27 -1.91
N PHE A 10 -10.88 25.33 -2.44
CA PHE A 10 -10.40 24.06 -2.99
C PHE A 10 -9.62 24.25 -4.30
N GLU A 11 -10.06 25.15 -5.18
CA GLU A 11 -9.38 25.50 -6.43
C GLU A 11 -8.06 26.26 -6.13
N PHE A 12 -8.06 27.11 -5.11
CA PHE A 12 -6.86 27.79 -4.62
C PHE A 12 -5.87 26.81 -3.97
N LEU A 13 -6.37 25.82 -3.22
CA LEU A 13 -5.57 24.71 -2.67
C LEU A 13 -5.00 23.82 -3.77
N GLU A 14 -5.78 23.48 -4.78
CA GLU A 14 -5.33 22.71 -5.95
C GLU A 14 -4.19 23.43 -6.68
N LYS A 15 -4.31 24.75 -6.86
CA LYS A 15 -3.28 25.60 -7.47
C LYS A 15 -2.02 25.76 -6.59
N ILE A 16 -2.12 25.75 -5.27
CA ILE A 16 -0.97 25.81 -4.35
C ILE A 16 -0.29 24.43 -4.18
N ILE A 17 -1.08 23.36 -4.23
CA ILE A 17 -0.59 22.00 -4.03
C ILE A 17 0.11 21.48 -5.29
N LEU A 18 -0.45 21.72 -6.47
CA LEU A 18 0.07 21.24 -7.76
C LEU A 18 1.15 22.16 -8.34
N ASP A 19 1.04 23.48 -8.18
CA ASP A 19 2.00 24.42 -8.77
C ASP A 19 2.78 25.17 -7.68
N SER A 20 3.95 24.65 -7.30
CA SER A 20 4.94 25.50 -6.62
C SER A 20 5.53 26.57 -7.56
N SER A 21 5.30 26.47 -8.87
CA SER A 21 5.85 27.32 -9.93
C SER A 21 4.87 28.34 -10.54
N ALA A 22 3.55 28.15 -10.46
CA ALA A 22 2.56 29.01 -11.13
C ALA A 22 2.21 30.32 -10.40
N PHE A 23 2.83 30.61 -9.26
CA PHE A 23 2.71 31.90 -8.57
C PHE A 23 3.79 32.89 -8.98
N SER A 24 4.18 32.93 -10.26
CA SER A 24 5.11 33.93 -10.76
C SER A 24 4.47 35.28 -11.04
N ASP A 25 3.14 35.36 -11.31
CA ASP A 25 2.69 36.52 -12.10
C ASP A 25 1.51 37.39 -11.66
N ARG A 26 0.78 37.13 -10.55
CA ARG A 26 -0.20 38.15 -10.08
C ARG A 26 -0.23 38.28 -8.56
N HIS A 27 0.09 39.49 -8.10
CA HIS A 27 0.11 40.03 -6.73
C HIS A 27 1.45 39.91 -5.97
N THR A 28 2.24 40.97 -6.10
CA THR A 28 3.47 41.34 -5.36
C THR A 28 3.34 41.43 -3.83
N ALA A 29 2.16 41.14 -3.24
CA ALA A 29 1.98 41.03 -1.79
C ALA A 29 2.22 39.61 -1.23
N PHE A 30 2.20 38.57 -2.08
CA PHE A 30 2.29 37.17 -1.65
C PHE A 30 3.74 36.61 -1.64
N LYS A 31 4.68 37.32 -2.28
CA LYS A 31 6.09 36.89 -2.38
C LYS A 31 6.81 36.92 -1.03
N ALA A 32 6.43 37.83 -0.12
CA ALA A 32 7.00 37.95 1.22
C ALA A 32 6.43 36.93 2.23
N ASN A 33 5.31 36.28 1.91
CA ASN A 33 4.60 35.38 2.83
C ASN A 33 4.68 33.90 2.40
N ARG A 34 5.56 33.54 1.45
CA ARG A 34 5.70 32.14 0.99
C ARG A 34 5.99 31.16 2.12
N THR A 35 6.87 31.52 3.05
CA THR A 35 7.25 30.66 4.18
C THR A 35 6.11 30.53 5.19
N ARG A 36 5.44 31.64 5.54
CA ARG A 36 4.32 31.65 6.49
C ARG A 36 3.07 30.97 5.94
N THR A 37 2.75 31.16 4.66
CA THR A 37 1.58 30.51 4.05
C THR A 37 1.82 29.03 3.83
N MET A 38 3.04 28.60 3.47
CA MET A 38 3.36 27.17 3.43
C MET A 38 3.41 26.54 4.82
N ASP A 39 3.96 27.21 5.84
CA ASP A 39 3.91 26.72 7.22
C ASP A 39 2.46 26.65 7.74
N TYR A 40 1.61 27.61 7.37
CA TYR A 40 0.19 27.59 7.72
C TYR A 40 -0.54 26.41 7.04
N ILE A 41 -0.28 26.16 5.76
CA ILE A 41 -0.85 25.02 5.03
C ILE A 41 -0.28 23.69 5.57
N ASN A 42 1.00 23.62 5.90
CA ASN A 42 1.61 22.45 6.54
C ASN A 42 0.94 22.13 7.88
N HIS A 43 0.70 23.17 8.69
CA HIS A 43 0.11 23.02 10.03
C HIS A 43 -1.37 22.60 9.96
N HIS A 44 -2.12 23.12 8.99
CA HIS A 44 -3.54 22.82 8.79
C HIS A 44 -3.82 21.73 7.76
N ALA A 45 -2.80 21.13 7.16
CA ALA A 45 -2.91 20.00 6.24
C ALA A 45 -3.84 18.87 6.75
N PRO A 46 -3.74 18.40 8.01
CA PRO A 46 -4.67 17.40 8.55
C PRO A 46 -6.14 17.88 8.56
N ASP A 47 -6.40 19.13 8.93
CA ASP A 47 -7.74 19.69 9.02
C ASP A 47 -8.37 19.86 7.64
N ILE A 48 -7.61 20.39 6.68
CA ILE A 48 -8.04 20.55 5.29
C ILE A 48 -8.36 19.19 4.67
N ALA A 49 -7.54 18.18 4.97
CA ALA A 49 -7.78 16.83 4.48
C ALA A 49 -9.01 16.18 5.15
N ASN A 50 -9.25 16.43 6.44
CA ASN A 50 -10.48 15.99 7.13
C ASN A 50 -11.74 16.67 6.56
N ILE A 51 -11.65 17.95 6.16
CA ILE A 51 -12.74 18.65 5.47
C ILE A 51 -12.98 18.07 4.07
N ALA A 52 -11.92 17.70 3.34
CA ALA A 52 -12.04 17.03 2.05
C ALA A 52 -12.69 15.64 2.20
N ILE A 53 -12.33 14.89 3.25
CA ILE A 53 -12.96 13.62 3.62
C ILE A 53 -14.45 13.80 3.95
N SER A 54 -14.82 14.79 4.77
CA SER A 54 -16.23 15.03 5.14
C SER A 54 -17.09 15.44 3.95
N LYS A 55 -16.48 16.11 2.97
CA LYS A 55 -17.11 16.47 1.68
C LYS A 55 -17.00 15.39 0.62
N GLN A 56 -16.54 14.19 0.97
CA GLN A 56 -16.44 13.07 0.06
C GLN A 56 -15.47 13.27 -1.13
N LEU A 57 -14.60 14.27 -1.08
CA LEU A 57 -13.58 14.61 -2.09
C LEU A 57 -12.26 13.86 -1.81
N CYS A 58 -12.28 12.54 -1.95
CA CYS A 58 -11.17 11.68 -1.54
C CYS A 58 -9.90 11.90 -2.38
N GLU A 59 -10.02 12.27 -3.65
CA GLU A 59 -8.89 12.62 -4.54
C GLU A 59 -8.08 13.80 -4.01
N LYS A 60 -8.79 14.87 -3.63
CA LYS A 60 -8.17 16.11 -3.14
C LYS A 60 -7.56 15.89 -1.76
N ALA A 61 -8.25 15.13 -0.91
CA ALA A 61 -7.70 14.67 0.36
C ALA A 61 -6.38 13.91 0.11
N PHE A 62 -6.37 12.98 -0.85
CA PHE A 62 -5.19 12.20 -1.20
C PHE A 62 -4.01 13.05 -1.71
N ALA A 63 -4.25 14.05 -2.56
CA ALA A 63 -3.20 14.97 -3.02
C ALA A 63 -2.55 15.75 -1.87
N ILE A 64 -3.35 16.18 -0.89
CA ILE A 64 -2.87 16.82 0.35
C ILE A 64 -2.04 15.81 1.14
N PHE A 65 -2.52 14.58 1.32
CA PHE A 65 -1.82 13.53 2.06
C PHE A 65 -0.47 13.15 1.44
N LYS A 66 -0.38 13.07 0.11
CA LYS A 66 0.87 12.82 -0.61
C LYS A 66 1.92 13.90 -0.35
N LYS A 67 1.50 15.16 -0.17
CA LYS A 67 2.41 16.30 0.03
C LYS A 67 2.85 16.47 1.49
N PHE A 68 2.04 16.04 2.46
CA PHE A 68 2.29 16.30 3.89
C PHE A 68 2.47 15.05 4.76
N ASP A 69 2.48 13.85 4.18
CA ASP A 69 2.70 12.56 4.86
C ASP A 69 1.77 12.31 6.08
N VAL A 70 0.57 12.88 6.05
CA VAL A 70 -0.45 12.71 7.10
C VAL A 70 -1.31 11.48 6.76
N ASN A 71 -1.32 10.49 7.65
CA ASN A 71 -1.12 9.12 7.16
C ASN A 71 -2.19 8.08 7.54
N THR A 72 -3.38 8.45 8.04
CA THR A 72 -4.36 7.46 8.57
C THR A 72 -5.82 7.69 8.18
N SER A 73 -6.34 8.92 8.28
CA SER A 73 -7.77 9.22 8.02
C SER A 73 -8.18 9.02 6.55
N ALA A 74 -7.25 9.29 5.63
CA ALA A 74 -7.40 9.16 4.18
C ALA A 74 -7.81 7.76 3.74
N ILE A 75 -7.04 6.78 4.22
CA ILE A 75 -7.11 5.39 3.81
C ILE A 75 -8.44 4.81 4.26
N LYS A 76 -8.90 5.19 5.47
CA LYS A 76 -10.20 4.77 5.98
C LYS A 76 -11.36 5.33 5.14
N CYS A 77 -11.27 6.58 4.70
CA CYS A 77 -12.28 7.18 3.83
C CYS A 77 -12.28 6.54 2.42
N LEU A 78 -11.09 6.33 1.82
CA LEU A 78 -10.92 5.64 0.55
C LEU A 78 -11.39 4.17 0.64
N SER A 79 -11.16 3.51 1.78
CA SER A 79 -11.64 2.15 2.05
C SER A 79 -13.17 2.06 2.01
N ASN A 80 -13.90 3.09 2.44
CA ASN A 80 -15.36 3.03 2.41
C ASN A 80 -15.99 3.26 1.02
N LYS A 81 -15.23 3.73 0.01
CA LYS A 81 -15.73 3.96 -1.36
C LYS A 81 -15.20 2.90 -2.33
N SER A 82 -15.96 1.83 -2.55
CA SER A 82 -15.58 0.69 -3.40
C SER A 82 -15.34 1.05 -4.87
N THR A 83 -16.06 2.03 -5.41
CA THR A 83 -16.05 2.37 -6.85
C THR A 83 -14.80 3.10 -7.31
N PHE A 84 -13.97 3.58 -6.38
CA PHE A 84 -12.83 4.45 -6.67
C PHE A 84 -11.45 3.79 -6.44
N TRP A 85 -11.44 2.52 -5.99
CA TRP A 85 -10.21 1.78 -5.67
C TRP A 85 -9.34 1.56 -6.90
N ASN A 86 -9.90 1.06 -7.99
CA ASN A 86 -9.11 0.59 -9.13
C ASN A 86 -8.35 1.73 -9.84
N GLY A 87 -8.95 2.91 -9.95
CA GLY A 87 -8.31 4.09 -10.55
C GLY A 87 -7.22 4.69 -9.67
N LEU A 88 -7.42 4.74 -8.34
CA LEU A 88 -6.41 5.26 -7.43
C LEU A 88 -5.20 4.33 -7.34
N MET A 89 -5.40 3.00 -7.34
CA MET A 89 -4.31 2.03 -7.18
C MET A 89 -3.22 2.19 -8.25
N ASN A 90 -3.60 2.44 -9.50
CA ASN A 90 -2.66 2.66 -10.59
C ASN A 90 -1.87 3.98 -10.44
N LEU A 91 -2.47 5.01 -9.82
CA LEU A 91 -1.82 6.29 -9.52
C LEU A 91 -0.94 6.24 -8.26
N LEU A 92 -1.27 5.31 -7.35
CA LEU A 92 -0.66 5.15 -6.04
C LEU A 92 0.62 4.30 -6.08
N SER A 93 0.65 3.20 -6.83
CA SER A 93 1.74 2.22 -6.81
C SER A 93 3.12 2.81 -7.13
N LEU A 94 3.19 3.92 -7.86
CA LEU A 94 4.44 4.54 -8.29
C LEU A 94 5.01 5.61 -7.33
N ALA A 95 4.21 6.13 -6.39
CA ALA A 95 4.57 7.37 -5.69
C ALA A 95 4.28 7.37 -4.17
N MET A 96 4.00 6.20 -3.59
CA MET A 96 3.68 6.07 -2.17
C MET A 96 4.91 5.88 -1.29
N SER A 97 4.90 6.55 -0.13
CA SER A 97 5.86 6.28 0.95
C SER A 97 5.60 4.88 1.54
N GLN A 98 6.66 4.21 2.02
CA GLN A 98 6.51 2.88 2.62
C GLN A 98 5.43 2.79 3.71
N PRO A 99 5.34 3.73 4.68
CA PRO A 99 4.35 3.66 5.74
C PRO A 99 2.90 3.70 5.24
N PHE A 100 2.65 4.46 4.17
CA PHE A 100 1.32 4.59 3.58
C PHE A 100 0.95 3.31 2.82
N GLY A 101 1.85 2.80 1.99
CA GLY A 101 1.62 1.61 1.18
C GLY A 101 1.32 0.36 2.03
N ARG A 102 2.00 0.21 3.19
CA ARG A 102 1.71 -0.87 4.15
C ARG A 102 0.30 -0.85 4.69
N LYS A 103 -0.18 0.34 5.09
CA LYS A 103 -1.55 0.51 5.60
C LYS A 103 -2.59 0.25 4.52
N LEU A 104 -2.29 0.66 3.29
CA LEU A 104 -3.17 0.44 2.15
C LEU A 104 -3.27 -1.06 1.81
N ALA A 105 -2.14 -1.76 1.74
CA ALA A 105 -2.10 -3.21 1.51
C ALA A 105 -2.90 -3.95 2.61
N LYS A 106 -2.73 -3.55 3.87
CA LYS A 106 -3.54 -4.11 4.97
C LYS A 106 -5.04 -3.91 4.76
N ALA A 107 -5.47 -2.70 4.37
CA ALA A 107 -6.87 -2.40 4.10
C ALA A 107 -7.42 -3.19 2.89
N GLN A 108 -6.58 -3.52 1.89
CA GLN A 108 -6.95 -4.37 0.77
C GLN A 108 -7.15 -5.83 1.19
N LEU A 109 -6.26 -6.36 2.04
CA LEU A 109 -6.41 -7.70 2.60
C LEU A 109 -7.71 -7.83 3.40
N GLU A 110 -8.06 -6.83 4.21
CA GLU A 110 -9.32 -6.79 4.98
C GLU A 110 -10.58 -6.80 4.07
N LYS A 111 -10.44 -6.43 2.80
CA LYS A 111 -11.51 -6.43 1.81
C LYS A 111 -11.53 -7.67 0.90
N GLY A 112 -10.56 -8.58 1.04
CA GLY A 112 -10.39 -9.72 0.15
C GLY A 112 -9.79 -9.39 -1.22
N LEU A 113 -9.20 -8.20 -1.40
CA LEU A 113 -8.44 -7.84 -2.60
C LEU A 113 -7.01 -8.36 -2.47
N VAL A 114 -6.86 -9.69 -2.49
CA VAL A 114 -5.61 -10.37 -2.14
C VAL A 114 -4.50 -10.11 -3.15
N LYS A 115 -4.81 -10.19 -4.45
CA LYS A 115 -3.82 -10.02 -5.52
C LYS A 115 -3.23 -8.62 -5.52
N GLU A 116 -4.11 -7.62 -5.45
CA GLU A 116 -3.73 -6.22 -5.42
C GLU A 116 -2.94 -5.86 -4.16
N ALA A 117 -3.32 -6.44 -3.02
CA ALA A 117 -2.59 -6.25 -1.77
C ALA A 117 -1.17 -6.84 -1.82
N ILE A 118 -1.02 -8.02 -2.43
CA ILE A 118 0.28 -8.68 -2.60
C ILE A 118 1.16 -7.87 -3.53
N ASP A 119 0.67 -7.50 -4.71
CA ASP A 119 1.42 -6.69 -5.67
C ASP A 119 1.86 -5.37 -5.05
N LEU A 120 0.97 -4.74 -4.27
CA LEU A 120 1.31 -3.53 -3.53
C LEU A 120 2.38 -3.78 -2.45
N SER A 121 2.28 -4.89 -1.71
CA SER A 121 3.25 -5.24 -0.67
C SER A 121 4.63 -5.54 -1.26
N ILE A 122 4.69 -6.08 -2.48
CA ILE A 122 5.93 -6.24 -3.25
C ILE A 122 6.50 -4.88 -3.64
N ASN A 123 5.69 -3.99 -4.21
CA ASN A 123 6.13 -2.66 -4.63
C ASN A 123 6.62 -1.79 -3.45
N VAL A 124 5.92 -1.90 -2.33
CA VAL A 124 6.20 -1.15 -1.09
C VAL A 124 7.25 -1.86 -0.24
N ASP A 125 7.66 -3.05 -0.66
CA ASP A 125 8.82 -3.71 -0.12
C ASP A 125 8.67 -4.09 1.37
N ASP A 126 7.43 -4.37 1.80
CA ASP A 126 7.05 -4.59 3.20
C ASP A 126 7.21 -6.03 3.68
N LEU A 127 7.98 -6.19 4.77
CA LEU A 127 8.15 -7.44 5.50
C LEU A 127 7.38 -7.46 6.83
N GLY A 128 6.84 -6.34 7.30
CA GLY A 128 6.23 -6.27 8.63
C GLY A 128 4.95 -7.10 8.78
N ALA A 129 4.30 -7.43 7.65
CA ALA A 129 3.00 -8.10 7.63
C ALA A 129 2.99 -9.46 6.92
N TYR A 130 4.15 -10.10 6.69
CA TYR A 130 4.23 -11.33 5.89
C TYR A 130 3.32 -12.45 6.43
N MET A 131 3.18 -12.60 7.76
CA MET A 131 2.31 -13.63 8.35
C MET A 131 0.84 -13.43 7.96
N HIS A 132 0.39 -12.17 7.95
CA HIS A 132 -0.98 -11.83 7.58
C HIS A 132 -1.20 -12.03 6.08
N VAL A 133 -0.24 -11.62 5.25
CA VAL A 133 -0.27 -11.83 3.79
C VAL A 133 -0.35 -13.32 3.46
N VAL A 134 0.51 -14.15 4.06
CA VAL A 134 0.52 -15.61 3.86
C VAL A 134 -0.80 -16.24 4.29
N GLY A 135 -1.32 -15.86 5.46
CA GLY A 135 -2.59 -16.40 5.97
C GLY A 135 -3.77 -16.11 5.04
N VAL A 136 -3.90 -14.87 4.58
CA VAL A 136 -4.98 -14.46 3.67
C VAL A 136 -4.79 -15.05 2.27
N ALA A 137 -3.56 -15.07 1.75
CA ALA A 137 -3.26 -15.62 0.43
C ALA A 137 -3.48 -17.13 0.35
N SER A 138 -3.10 -17.86 1.41
CA SER A 138 -3.34 -19.30 1.55
C SER A 138 -4.83 -19.65 1.64
N GLN A 139 -5.64 -18.77 2.23
CA GLN A 139 -7.11 -18.95 2.29
C GLN A 139 -7.78 -18.62 0.96
N ALA A 140 -7.19 -17.72 0.17
CA ALA A 140 -7.69 -17.31 -1.13
C ALA A 140 -7.10 -18.12 -2.30
N ASP A 141 -6.38 -19.21 -2.01
CA ASP A 141 -5.68 -20.08 -2.97
C ASP A 141 -4.88 -19.30 -4.05
N SER A 142 -4.34 -18.14 -3.68
CA SER A 142 -3.61 -17.25 -4.61
C SER A 142 -2.10 -17.51 -4.54
N TRP A 143 -1.74 -18.74 -4.88
CA TRP A 143 -0.39 -19.28 -4.69
C TRP A 143 0.67 -18.61 -5.59
N ASP A 144 0.37 -18.31 -6.85
CA ASP A 144 1.30 -17.63 -7.76
C ASP A 144 1.69 -16.21 -7.29
N ASP A 145 0.72 -15.47 -6.75
CA ASP A 145 0.94 -14.16 -6.16
C ASP A 145 1.77 -14.30 -4.86
N LEU A 146 1.40 -15.26 -4.00
CA LEU A 146 2.11 -15.54 -2.76
C LEU A 146 3.57 -15.95 -3.00
N LEU A 147 3.83 -16.77 -4.01
CA LEU A 147 5.17 -17.22 -4.36
C LEU A 147 6.07 -16.02 -4.71
N ARG A 148 5.57 -15.08 -5.52
CA ARG A 148 6.30 -13.84 -5.86
C ARG A 148 6.62 -13.00 -4.62
N TYR A 149 5.66 -12.87 -3.70
CA TYR A 149 5.86 -12.14 -2.45
C TYR A 149 6.91 -12.81 -1.55
N LEU A 150 6.84 -14.13 -1.37
CA LEU A 150 7.78 -14.89 -0.54
C LEU A 150 9.21 -14.88 -1.13
N GLN A 151 9.35 -14.89 -2.46
CA GLN A 151 10.65 -14.73 -3.13
C GLN A 151 11.26 -13.35 -2.86
N MET A 152 10.47 -12.27 -2.89
CA MET A 152 10.91 -10.93 -2.49
C MET A 152 11.30 -10.91 -1.00
N ALA A 153 10.46 -11.51 -0.14
CA ALA A 153 10.68 -11.53 1.29
C ALA A 153 11.97 -12.26 1.67
N ARG A 154 12.23 -13.43 1.08
CA ARG A 154 13.45 -14.23 1.29
C ARG A 154 14.73 -13.47 0.92
N LYS A 155 14.71 -12.66 -0.15
CA LYS A 155 15.88 -11.86 -0.57
C LYS A 155 16.27 -10.83 0.48
N LYS A 156 15.33 -10.40 1.33
CA LYS A 156 15.57 -9.40 2.38
C LYS A 156 15.79 -10.02 3.76
N ALA A 157 14.99 -11.03 4.09
CA ALA A 157 15.02 -11.71 5.38
C ALA A 157 15.03 -13.22 5.15
N ARG A 158 16.15 -13.86 5.50
CA ARG A 158 16.29 -15.32 5.47
C ARG A 158 15.74 -15.93 6.75
N GLU A 159 14.44 -15.81 6.95
CA GLU A 159 13.74 -16.39 8.09
C GLU A 159 13.21 -17.79 7.76
N SER A 160 13.33 -18.72 8.71
CA SER A 160 12.84 -20.10 8.57
C SER A 160 11.36 -20.15 8.20
N TYR A 161 10.53 -19.30 8.81
CA TYR A 161 9.10 -19.26 8.51
C TYR A 161 8.80 -18.91 7.04
N ILE A 162 9.49 -17.90 6.48
CA ILE A 162 9.31 -17.47 5.08
C ILE A 162 9.72 -18.59 4.13
N GLU A 163 10.85 -19.24 4.41
CA GLU A 163 11.35 -20.35 3.60
C GLU A 163 10.46 -21.60 3.69
N ASN A 164 9.86 -21.86 4.86
CA ASN A 164 8.90 -22.95 5.03
C ASN A 164 7.63 -22.73 4.18
N GLU A 165 7.06 -21.53 4.24
CA GLU A 165 5.89 -21.18 3.43
C GLU A 165 6.22 -21.12 1.94
N LEU A 166 7.45 -20.77 1.56
CA LEU A 166 7.90 -20.78 0.17
C LEU A 166 7.97 -22.20 -0.40
N ILE A 167 8.51 -23.16 0.36
CA ILE A 167 8.47 -24.58 -0.02
C ILE A 167 7.04 -25.05 -0.20
N TYR A 168 6.17 -24.75 0.76
CA TYR A 168 4.77 -25.16 0.71
C TYR A 168 4.05 -24.55 -0.51
N ALA A 169 4.34 -23.29 -0.85
CA ALA A 169 3.83 -22.65 -2.05
C ALA A 169 4.36 -23.30 -3.35
N TYR A 170 5.63 -23.71 -3.41
CA TYR A 170 6.15 -24.46 -4.58
C TYR A 170 5.43 -25.79 -4.78
N VAL A 171 5.16 -26.52 -3.70
CA VAL A 171 4.41 -27.77 -3.75
C VAL A 171 2.97 -27.52 -4.21
N GLY A 172 2.30 -26.50 -3.67
CA GLY A 172 0.92 -26.15 -4.05
C GLY A 172 0.74 -25.75 -5.52
N ILE A 173 1.78 -25.19 -6.16
CA ILE A 173 1.76 -24.83 -7.60
C ILE A 173 2.28 -25.99 -8.48
N GLY A 174 2.88 -27.03 -7.88
CA GLY A 174 3.50 -28.14 -8.62
C GLY A 174 4.83 -27.79 -9.30
N ARG A 175 5.51 -26.72 -8.86
CA ARG A 175 6.82 -26.30 -9.38
C ARG A 175 7.95 -27.07 -8.71
N LEU A 176 8.02 -28.38 -8.98
CA LEU A 176 8.95 -29.30 -8.33
C LEU A 176 10.42 -29.03 -8.68
N ALA A 177 10.72 -28.56 -9.90
CA ALA A 177 12.09 -28.24 -10.31
C ALA A 177 12.67 -27.07 -9.49
N ASP A 178 11.89 -26.00 -9.31
CA ASP A 178 12.31 -24.85 -8.49
C ASP A 178 12.43 -25.22 -7.01
N LEU A 179 11.60 -26.16 -6.54
CA LEU A 179 11.70 -26.71 -5.19
C LEU A 179 13.00 -27.50 -5.00
N GLU A 180 13.35 -28.36 -5.95
CA GLU A 180 14.59 -29.16 -5.90
C GLU A 180 15.82 -28.24 -5.91
N GLU A 181 15.83 -27.22 -6.78
CA GLU A 181 16.87 -26.20 -6.80
C GLU A 181 16.95 -25.48 -5.44
N PHE A 182 15.81 -25.09 -4.88
CA PHE A 182 15.75 -24.45 -3.56
C PHE A 182 16.34 -25.31 -2.45
N LEU A 183 15.98 -26.60 -2.40
CA LEU A 183 16.40 -27.54 -1.36
C LEU A 183 17.88 -27.94 -1.51
N SER A 184 18.41 -27.96 -2.73
CA SER A 184 19.83 -28.22 -2.97
C SER A 184 20.74 -27.08 -2.51
N GLY A 185 20.18 -25.86 -2.39
CA GLY A 185 20.88 -24.68 -1.90
C GLY A 185 20.80 -24.49 -0.37
N PRO A 186 21.58 -23.54 0.18
CA PRO A 186 21.51 -23.21 1.60
C PRO A 186 20.15 -22.62 1.96
N ASN A 187 19.49 -23.23 2.95
CA ASN A 187 18.19 -22.83 3.46
C ASN A 187 18.13 -23.04 4.99
N HIS A 188 17.20 -22.33 5.63
CA HIS A 188 16.85 -22.39 7.06
C HIS A 188 15.50 -23.08 7.26
N ALA A 189 15.01 -23.79 6.24
CA ALA A 189 13.70 -24.41 6.27
C ALA A 189 13.70 -25.68 7.12
N ASP A 190 12.59 -25.91 7.82
CA ASP A 190 12.33 -27.17 8.54
C ASP A 190 11.64 -28.15 7.59
N ILE A 191 12.46 -28.85 6.80
CA ILE A 191 12.00 -29.76 5.73
C ILE A 191 11.12 -30.88 6.29
N GLN A 192 11.44 -31.40 7.48
CA GLN A 192 10.69 -32.50 8.08
C GLN A 192 9.27 -32.05 8.43
N LYS A 193 9.14 -30.91 9.12
CA LYS A 193 7.83 -30.36 9.51
C LYS A 193 6.96 -30.02 8.29
N ILE A 194 7.57 -29.51 7.22
CA ILE A 194 6.85 -29.21 5.98
C ILE A 194 6.43 -30.51 5.29
N GLY A 195 7.30 -31.52 5.27
CA GLY A 195 6.98 -32.83 4.72
C GLY A 195 5.77 -33.47 5.41
N GLU A 196 5.71 -33.39 6.74
CA GLU A 196 4.55 -33.84 7.54
C GLU A 196 3.29 -33.05 7.16
N ARG A 197 3.37 -31.71 7.10
CA ARG A 197 2.25 -30.86 6.68
C ARG A 197 1.76 -31.17 5.26
N CYS A 198 2.68 -31.40 4.32
CA CYS A 198 2.34 -31.77 2.94
C CYS A 198 1.73 -33.17 2.87
N PHE A 199 2.18 -34.11 3.70
CA PHE A 199 1.63 -35.47 3.70
C PHE A 199 0.16 -35.51 4.15
N ASP A 200 -0.17 -34.68 5.15
CA ASP A 200 -1.52 -34.54 5.69
C ASP A 200 -2.45 -33.71 4.79
N ASP A 201 -1.90 -32.82 3.97
CA ASP A 201 -2.67 -31.98 3.06
C ASP A 201 -2.93 -32.68 1.72
N VAL A 202 -4.20 -32.79 1.33
CA VAL A 202 -4.61 -33.38 0.05
C VAL A 202 -4.05 -32.58 -1.14
N ARG A 203 -3.76 -31.29 -0.96
CA ARG A 203 -3.25 -30.40 -2.01
C ARG A 203 -1.81 -30.70 -2.44
N CYS A 204 -1.07 -31.48 -1.65
CA CYS A 204 0.30 -31.85 -1.93
C CYS A 204 0.43 -33.29 -2.48
N ARG A 205 -0.70 -33.95 -2.76
CA ARG A 205 -0.78 -35.31 -3.32
C ARG A 205 -1.00 -35.33 -4.82
#